data_AF-A0A7X9NHF1-F1
#
_entry.id   AF-A0A7X9NHF1-F1
#
_cell.length_a   1.000
_cell.length_b   1.000
_cell.length_c   1.000
_cell.angle_alpha   90.00
_cell.angle_beta   90.00
_cell.angle_gamma   90.00
#
_symmetry.space_group_name_H-M   'P 1'
#
loop_
_entity.id
_entity.type
_entity.pdbx_description
1 polymer ?
#
loop_
_entity_poly.entity_id
_entity_poly.type
_entity_poly.pdbx_seq_one_letter_code
_entity_poly.pdbx_strand_id
1 'polypeptide(L)'
;MANRKRRFVLRVPVTPEERALIQQKMAQLGTKNFSAYARKMLIDGYIVHIDTGPVRAQTAELQKIGVNINQIARRINSTGTVYAQDLEDIKGALAQIWQLQRSILSSQR
;
A
#
# COMPACT_ATOMS: atom_id res chain seq x y z
N MET A 1 42.42 28.62 -2.78
CA MET A 1 41.43 27.51 -2.71
C MET A 1 40.76 27.39 -4.07
N ALA A 2 40.80 26.21 -4.70
CA ALA A 2 40.25 26.03 -6.05
C ALA A 2 38.73 26.31 -6.09
N ASN A 3 38.27 27.14 -7.04
CA ASN A 3 36.86 27.45 -7.26
C ASN A 3 36.08 26.18 -7.66
N ARG A 4 35.47 25.51 -6.68
CA ARG A 4 34.61 24.35 -6.93
C ARG A 4 33.28 24.83 -7.53
N LYS A 5 32.89 24.27 -8.67
CA LYS A 5 31.57 24.52 -9.32
C LYS A 5 30.37 24.19 -8.41
N ARG A 6 30.54 23.31 -7.42
CA ARG A 6 29.49 22.86 -6.50
C ARG A 6 29.95 23.11 -5.06
N ARG A 7 29.53 24.24 -4.50
CA ARG A 7 29.98 24.74 -3.19
C ARG A 7 29.11 24.25 -2.02
N PHE A 8 27.83 23.98 -2.27
CA PHE A 8 26.88 23.53 -1.25
C PHE A 8 26.96 22.02 -1.04
N VAL A 9 26.98 21.59 0.22
CA VAL A 9 27.06 20.19 0.63
C VAL A 9 25.78 19.86 1.39
N LEU A 10 25.06 18.84 0.92
CA LEU A 10 23.93 18.25 1.63
C LEU A 10 24.44 17.04 2.43
N ARG A 11 24.12 16.99 3.73
CA ARG A 11 24.44 15.86 4.60
C ARG A 11 23.15 15.12 4.93
N VAL A 12 23.16 13.82 4.72
CA VAL A 12 22.05 12.92 5.07
C VAL A 12 22.62 11.82 5.95
N PRO A 13 22.49 11.92 7.28
CA PRO A 13 22.83 10.83 8.19
C PRO A 13 21.96 9.61 7.87
N VAL A 14 22.55 8.42 7.82
CA VAL A 14 21.86 7.16 7.52
C VAL A 14 22.38 6.06 8.43
N THR A 15 21.55 5.08 8.74
CA THR A 15 21.96 3.86 9.44
C THR A 15 22.81 2.96 8.51
N PRO A 16 23.52 1.96 9.06
CA PRO A 16 24.24 0.97 8.25
C PRO A 16 23.34 0.24 7.24
N GLU A 17 22.11 -0.08 7.62
CA GLU A 17 21.12 -0.78 6.80
C GLU A 17 20.66 0.10 5.64
N GLU A 18 20.32 1.36 5.93
CA GLU A 18 19.95 2.35 4.91
C GLU A 18 21.09 2.58 3.92
N ARG A 19 22.34 2.64 4.41
CA ARG A 19 23.52 2.76 3.55
C ARG A 19 23.67 1.56 2.61
N ALA A 20 23.46 0.34 3.09
CA ALA A 20 23.53 -0.87 2.26
C ALA A 20 22.45 -0.85 1.15
N LEU A 21 21.22 -0.48 1.49
CA LEU A 21 20.12 -0.34 0.53
C LEU A 21 20.43 0.72 -0.54
N ILE A 22 20.98 1.87 -0.13
CA ILE A 22 21.36 2.93 -1.06
C ILE A 22 22.47 2.45 -2.02
N GLN A 23 23.47 1.72 -1.51
CA GLN A 23 24.53 1.16 -2.35
C GLN A 23 24.00 0.13 -3.36
N GLN A 24 23.08 -0.74 -2.93
CA GLN A 24 22.44 -1.70 -3.83
C GLN A 24 21.67 -0.99 -4.95
N LYS A 25 20.87 0.04 -4.63
CA LYS A 25 20.17 0.85 -5.64
C LYS A 25 21.13 1.60 -6.55
N MET A 26 22.24 2.10 -6.01
CA MET A 26 23.28 2.76 -6.80
C MET A 26 23.93 1.81 -7.80
N ALA A 27 24.14 0.54 -7.42
CA ALA A 27 24.69 -0.48 -8.31
C ALA A 27 23.77 -0.77 -9.52
N GLN A 28 22.45 -0.65 -9.35
CA GLN A 28 21.49 -0.78 -10.46
C GLN A 28 21.68 0.29 -11.55
N LEU A 29 22.16 1.48 -11.17
CA LEU A 29 22.49 2.56 -12.10
C LEU A 29 23.91 2.44 -12.70
N GLY A 30 24.69 1.43 -12.29
CA GLY A 30 26.06 1.18 -12.77
C GLY A 30 27.08 2.25 -12.36
N THR A 31 26.78 3.10 -11.37
CA THR A 31 27.68 4.17 -10.93
C THR A 31 28.38 3.82 -9.63
N LYS A 32 29.67 4.19 -9.52
CA LYS A 32 30.46 4.11 -8.28
C LYS A 32 30.47 5.42 -7.50
N ASN A 33 29.91 6.50 -8.08
CA ASN A 33 29.95 7.84 -7.49
C ASN A 33 28.62 8.18 -6.81
N PHE A 34 28.61 8.16 -5.48
CA PHE A 34 27.46 8.51 -4.66
C PHE A 34 26.93 9.92 -4.94
N SER A 35 27.81 10.91 -5.10
CA SER A 35 27.37 12.30 -5.36
C SER A 35 26.71 12.46 -6.73
N ALA A 36 27.09 11.64 -7.72
CA ALA A 36 26.43 11.61 -9.01
C ALA A 36 25.07 10.91 -8.92
N TYR A 37 25.02 9.75 -8.24
CA TYR A 37 23.78 9.02 -7.96
C TYR A 37 22.76 9.87 -7.20
N ALA A 38 23.17 10.46 -6.08
CA ALA A 38 22.32 11.30 -5.25
C ALA A 38 21.77 12.50 -6.05
N ARG A 39 22.61 13.16 -6.85
CA ARG A 39 22.12 14.28 -7.68
C ARG A 39 21.10 13.84 -8.73
N LYS A 40 21.36 12.72 -9.40
CA LYS A 40 20.42 12.16 -10.39
C LYS A 40 19.09 11.80 -9.72
N MET A 41 19.12 11.15 -8.56
CA MET A 41 17.90 10.78 -7.85
C MET A 41 17.15 11.96 -7.23
N LEU A 42 17.85 12.97 -6.72
CA LEU A 42 17.24 14.13 -6.07
C LEU A 42 16.73 15.19 -7.06
N ILE A 43 17.26 15.21 -8.30
CA ILE A 43 16.85 16.16 -9.35
C ILE A 43 15.93 15.50 -10.38
N ASP A 44 16.34 14.33 -10.89
CA ASP A 44 15.65 13.65 -12.00
C ASP A 44 14.73 12.52 -11.52
N GLY A 45 14.71 12.22 -10.21
CA GLY A 45 13.87 11.19 -9.65
C GLY A 45 12.39 11.54 -9.79
N TYR A 46 11.60 10.62 -10.34
CA TYR A 46 10.14 10.76 -10.35
C TYR A 46 9.59 10.52 -8.94
N ILE A 47 8.82 11.48 -8.44
CA ILE A 47 8.00 11.27 -7.24
C ILE A 47 6.72 10.56 -7.70
N VAL A 48 6.64 9.26 -7.44
CA VAL A 48 5.41 8.51 -7.66
C VAL A 48 4.52 8.70 -6.43
N HIS A 49 3.50 9.55 -6.57
CA HIS A 49 2.45 9.65 -5.59
C HIS A 49 1.48 8.47 -5.77
N ILE A 50 1.66 7.41 -4.98
CA ILE A 50 0.68 6.33 -4.93
C ILE A 50 -0.45 6.83 -4.03
N ASP A 51 -1.51 7.37 -4.65
CA ASP A 51 -2.73 7.69 -3.92
C ASP A 51 -3.40 6.37 -3.50
N THR A 52 -3.20 6.00 -2.24
CA THR A 52 -3.84 4.83 -1.61
C THR A 52 -5.19 5.18 -0.99
N GLY A 53 -5.67 6.43 -1.11
CA GLY A 53 -6.97 6.86 -0.64
C GLY A 53 -8.12 5.97 -1.12
N PRO A 54 -8.21 5.66 -2.42
CA PRO A 54 -9.24 4.75 -2.95
C PRO A 54 -9.16 3.35 -2.35
N VAL A 55 -7.95 2.81 -2.18
CA VAL A 55 -7.74 1.47 -1.61
C VAL A 55 -8.12 1.42 -0.12
N ARG A 56 -7.81 2.48 0.64
CA ARG A 56 -8.20 2.57 2.07
C ARG A 56 -9.71 2.66 2.26
N ALA A 57 -10.40 3.43 1.43
CA ALA A 57 -11.87 3.49 1.45
C ALA A 57 -12.48 2.11 1.14
N GLN A 58 -11.91 1.36 0.19
CA GLN A 58 -12.36 0.02 -0.15
C GLN A 58 -12.15 -0.98 0.99
N THR A 59 -10.99 -0.96 1.65
CA THR A 59 -10.71 -1.83 2.81
C THR A 59 -11.70 -1.58 3.94
N ALA A 60 -12.11 -0.33 4.17
CA ALA A 60 -13.10 0.00 5.19
C ALA A 60 -14.48 -0.59 4.90
N GLU A 61 -14.94 -0.58 3.65
CA GLU A 61 -16.21 -1.20 3.26
C GLU A 61 -16.17 -2.73 3.37
N LEU A 62 -15.07 -3.37 2.93
CA LEU A 62 -14.88 -4.81 3.12
C LEU A 62 -14.84 -5.21 4.60
N GLN A 63 -14.23 -4.38 5.45
CA GLN A 63 -14.17 -4.63 6.89
C GLN A 63 -15.56 -4.63 7.53
N LYS A 64 -16.47 -3.74 7.12
CA LYS A 64 -17.86 -3.73 7.61
C LYS A 64 -18.57 -5.04 7.28
N ILE A 65 -18.37 -5.56 6.07
CA ILE A 65 -18.96 -6.84 5.66
C ILE A 65 -18.36 -7.99 6.48
N GLY A 66 -17.05 -8.00 6.69
CA GLY A 66 -16.37 -8.98 7.53
C GLY A 66 -16.88 -8.99 8.98
N VAL A 67 -17.19 -7.81 9.55
CA VAL A 67 -17.79 -7.70 10.88
C VAL A 67 -19.18 -8.32 10.92
N ASN A 68 -20.03 -8.08 9.92
CA ASN A 68 -21.37 -8.67 9.84
C ASN A 68 -21.29 -10.20 9.73
N ILE A 69 -20.41 -10.73 8.88
CA ILE A 69 -20.19 -12.19 8.75
C ILE A 69 -19.72 -12.80 10.08
N ASN A 70 -18.81 -12.11 10.80
CA ASN A 70 -18.33 -12.58 12.09
C ASN A 70 -19.42 -12.61 13.16
N GLN A 71 -20.39 -11.68 13.12
CA GLN A 71 -21.55 -11.69 14.01
C GLN A 71 -22.45 -12.90 13.73
N ILE A 72 -22.68 -13.23 12.46
CA ILE A 72 -23.43 -14.43 12.06
C ILE A 72 -22.70 -15.70 12.54
N ALA A 73 -21.38 -15.77 12.35
CA ALA A 73 -20.56 -16.89 12.81
C ALA A 73 -20.64 -17.08 14.35
N ARG A 74 -20.58 -15.98 15.12
CA ARG A 74 -20.75 -16.04 16.58
C ARG A 74 -22.15 -16.51 16.97
N ARG A 75 -23.18 -16.05 16.27
CA ARG A 75 -24.58 -16.44 16.54
C ARG A 75 -24.80 -17.93 16.32
N ILE A 76 -24.33 -18.46 15.19
CA ILE A 76 -24.37 -19.90 14.87
C ILE A 76 -23.61 -20.70 15.93
N ASN A 77 -22.40 -20.28 16.29
CA ASN A 77 -21.60 -20.95 17.32
C ASN A 77 -22.27 -20.94 18.70
N SER A 78 -23.05 -19.90 19.03
CA SER A 78 -23.78 -19.82 20.31
C SER A 78 -25.09 -20.61 20.36
N THR A 79 -25.76 -20.82 19.23
CA THR A 79 -27.07 -21.49 19.17
C THR A 79 -27.01 -22.93 18.68
N GLY A 80 -25.86 -23.36 18.12
CA GLY A 80 -25.63 -24.73 17.65
C GLY A 80 -26.54 -25.17 16.49
N THR A 81 -27.32 -24.24 15.94
CA THR A 81 -28.33 -24.47 14.91
C THR A 81 -28.19 -23.38 13.85
N VAL A 82 -28.13 -23.79 12.58
CA VAL A 82 -28.07 -22.86 11.44
C VAL A 82 -29.50 -22.56 11.03
N TYR A 83 -29.94 -21.31 11.23
CA TYR A 83 -31.28 -20.90 10.77
C TYR A 83 -31.24 -20.54 9.29
N ALA A 84 -32.37 -20.72 8.59
CA ALA A 84 -32.52 -20.28 7.20
C ALA A 84 -32.22 -18.78 7.04
N GLN A 85 -32.51 -17.98 8.08
CA GLN A 85 -32.21 -16.55 8.15
C GLN A 85 -30.69 -16.27 8.10
N ASP A 86 -29.87 -17.04 8.83
CA ASP A 86 -28.41 -16.86 8.81
C ASP A 86 -27.82 -17.16 7.41
N LEU A 87 -28.44 -18.09 6.69
CA LEU A 87 -28.12 -18.43 5.31
C LEU A 87 -28.51 -17.32 4.31
N GLU A 88 -29.64 -16.65 4.53
CA GLU A 88 -30.03 -15.47 3.75
C GLU A 88 -29.11 -14.28 4.03
N ASP A 89 -28.75 -14.05 5.29
CA ASP A 89 -27.86 -12.95 5.70
C ASP A 89 -26.45 -13.13 5.10
N ILE A 90 -25.92 -14.36 5.05
CA ILE A 90 -24.66 -14.68 4.36
C ILE A 90 -24.76 -14.45 2.85
N LYS A 91 -25.86 -14.88 2.21
CA LYS A 91 -26.08 -14.63 0.78
C LYS A 91 -26.16 -13.13 0.48
N GLY A 92 -26.80 -12.35 1.35
CA GLY A 92 -26.86 -10.90 1.27
C GLY A 92 -25.48 -10.25 1.39
N ALA A 93 -24.67 -10.68 2.37
CA ALA A 93 -23.30 -10.20 2.54
C ALA A 93 -22.42 -10.52 1.32
N LEU A 94 -22.55 -11.72 0.74
CA LEU A 94 -21.85 -12.11 -0.49
C LEU A 94 -22.27 -11.26 -1.70
N ALA A 95 -23.57 -10.95 -1.82
CA ALA A 95 -24.05 -10.07 -2.88
C ALA A 95 -23.48 -8.65 -2.75
N GLN A 96 -23.33 -8.13 -1.52
CA GLN A 96 -22.71 -6.83 -1.27
C GLN A 96 -21.22 -6.83 -1.64
N ILE A 97 -20.47 -7.89 -1.30
CA ILE A 97 -19.07 -8.05 -1.73
C ILE A 97 -18.98 -8.05 -3.26
N TRP A 98 -19.90 -8.74 -3.93
CA TRP A 98 -19.89 -8.86 -5.38
C TRP A 98 -20.18 -7.53 -6.08
N GLN A 99 -21.14 -6.75 -5.57
CA GLN A 99 -21.42 -5.40 -6.07
C GLN A 99 -20.22 -4.46 -5.85
N LEU A 100 -19.56 -4.55 -4.68
CA LEU A 100 -18.39 -3.76 -4.36
C LEU A 100 -17.20 -4.10 -5.29
N GLN A 101 -16.93 -5.38 -5.53
CA GLN A 101 -15.87 -5.79 -6.47
C GLN A 101 -16.16 -5.33 -7.89
N ARG A 102 -17.43 -5.38 -8.33
CA ARG A 102 -17.82 -4.95 -9.68
C ARG A 102 -17.65 -3.45 -9.89
N SER A 103 -18.01 -2.63 -8.89
CA SER A 103 -17.82 -1.16 -8.96
C SER A 103 -16.33 -0.78 -8.93
N ILE A 104 -15.50 -1.54 -8.20
CA ILE A 104 -14.05 -1.37 -8.20
C ILE A 104 -13.46 -1.68 -9.58
N LEU A 105 -13.81 -2.83 -10.18
CA LEU A 105 -13.31 -3.22 -11.49
C LEU A 105 -13.77 -2.29 -12.63
N SER A 106 -14.95 -1.66 -12.49
CA SER A 106 -15.41 -0.66 -13.46
C SER A 106 -14.76 0.71 -13.31
N SER A 107 -14.31 1.08 -12.10
CA SER A 107 -13.67 2.39 -11.85
C SER A 107 -12.16 2.41 -12.16
N GLN A 108 -11.56 1.24 -12.40
CA GLN A 108 -10.15 1.10 -12.83
C GLN A 108 -9.96 1.06 -14.36
N ARG A 109 -11.04 1.22 -15.15
CA ARG A 109 -10.99 1.43 -16.61
C ARG A 109 -11.04 2.90 -16.96
#